data_AF-A0A914INY1-F1
#
_entry.id   AF-A0A914INY1-F1
#
_cell.length_a   1.000
_cell.length_b   1.000
_cell.length_c   1.000
_cell.angle_alpha   90.00
_cell.angle_beta   90.00
_cell.angle_gamma   90.00
#
_symmetry.space_group_name_H-M   'P 1'
#
loop_
_entity.id
_entity.type
_entity.pdbx_description
1 polymer ?
#
loop_
_entity_poly.entity_id
_entity_poly.type
_entity_poly.pdbx_seq_one_letter_code
_entity_poly.pdbx_strand_id
1 'polypeptide(L)'
;MEILANVASRNWQDFWIGATLTKVYNDAGMVKIWIWEGLDKIVKYDDWAFNEPSNKGGCAAVKVSDGTWFADDCSTTKNYVCSIPVKLDVQCVQKR
;
A
#
# COMPACT_ATOMS: atom_id res chain seq x y z
N MET A 1 -0.67 -3.28 9.09
CA MET A 1 -0.89 -1.82 9.00
C MET A 1 -2.38 -1.71 8.72
N GLU A 2 -3.16 -1.44 9.76
CA GLU A 2 -4.62 -1.31 9.62
C GLU A 2 -4.88 0.12 9.16
N ILE A 3 -5.33 0.28 7.91
CA ILE A 3 -5.72 1.59 7.40
C ILE A 3 -7.17 1.79 7.85
N LEU A 4 -7.35 2.33 9.05
CA LEU A 4 -8.67 2.75 9.52
C LEU A 4 -9.11 3.96 8.68
N ALA A 5 -10.22 3.82 7.96
CA ALA A 5 -10.76 4.77 6.97
C ALA A 5 -11.29 6.10 7.56
N ASN A 6 -10.61 6.67 8.56
CA ASN A 6 -10.99 7.94 9.19
C ASN A 6 -10.23 9.16 8.63
N VAL A 7 -9.48 9.01 7.53
CA VAL A 7 -8.75 10.11 6.85
C VAL A 7 -9.65 10.79 5.79
N ALA A 8 -10.92 11.03 6.11
CA ALA A 8 -11.86 11.69 5.20
C ALA A 8 -12.03 13.16 5.58
N SER A 9 -11.20 14.04 5.01
CA SER A 9 -11.56 15.47 4.91
C SER A 9 -12.65 15.65 3.84
N ARG A 10 -13.35 16.79 3.84
CA ARG A 10 -14.65 17.09 3.18
C ARG A 10 -14.83 16.79 1.67
N ASN A 11 -13.86 16.16 0.99
CA ASN A 11 -13.96 15.65 -0.38
C ASN A 11 -13.68 14.13 -0.40
N TRP A 12 -14.72 13.32 -0.63
CA TRP A 12 -14.66 11.86 -0.74
C TRP A 12 -13.95 11.41 -2.04
N GLN A 13 -12.63 11.51 -2.07
CA GLN A 13 -11.82 11.08 -3.20
C GLN A 13 -10.92 9.92 -2.80
N ASP A 14 -10.88 8.89 -3.64
CA ASP A 14 -9.94 7.78 -3.53
C ASP A 14 -8.51 8.32 -3.43
N PHE A 15 -7.68 7.62 -2.67
CA PHE A 15 -6.33 8.07 -2.37
C PHE A 15 -5.32 6.95 -2.57
N TRP A 16 -4.12 7.34 -2.97
CA TRP A 16 -2.99 6.44 -3.13
C TRP A 16 -2.48 5.93 -1.78
N ILE A 17 -2.09 4.67 -1.77
CA ILE A 17 -1.29 4.05 -0.73
C ILE A 17 0.05 3.60 -1.33
N GLY A 18 1.03 3.29 -0.47
CA GLY A 18 2.37 2.95 -0.92
C GLY A 18 2.54 1.56 -1.54
N ALA A 19 1.47 0.84 -1.87
CA ALA A 19 1.59 -0.47 -2.51
C ALA A 19 1.77 -0.32 -4.03
N THR A 20 2.83 -0.90 -4.56
CA THR A 20 3.20 -0.82 -5.99
C THR A 20 3.54 -2.18 -6.59
N LEU A 21 3.18 -2.40 -7.85
CA LEU A 21 3.39 -3.63 -8.60
C LEU A 21 4.80 -3.63 -9.20
N THR A 22 5.66 -4.50 -8.66
CA THR A 22 7.06 -4.63 -9.07
C THR A 22 7.28 -5.91 -9.84
N LYS A 23 8.11 -5.82 -10.89
CA LYS A 23 8.58 -6.98 -11.66
C LYS A 23 9.80 -7.56 -10.97
N VAL A 24 9.74 -8.84 -10.62
CA VAL A 24 10.85 -9.59 -10.03
C VAL A 24 11.20 -10.75 -10.95
N TYR A 25 12.50 -10.99 -11.12
CA TYR A 25 13.01 -12.08 -11.94
C TYR A 25 13.56 -13.18 -11.04
N ASN A 26 13.20 -14.42 -11.34
CA ASN A 26 13.75 -15.62 -10.71
C ASN A 26 14.07 -16.66 -11.79
N ASP A 27 14.54 -17.84 -11.37
CA ASP A 27 14.89 -18.93 -12.29
C ASP A 27 13.71 -19.44 -13.14
N ALA A 28 12.47 -19.18 -12.70
CA ALA A 28 11.24 -19.51 -13.43
C ALA A 28 10.76 -18.37 -14.36
N GLY A 29 11.46 -17.22 -14.39
CA GLY A 29 11.14 -16.07 -15.24
C GLY A 29 10.68 -14.84 -14.46
N MET A 30 9.90 -13.99 -15.12
CA MET A 30 9.41 -12.74 -14.53
C MET A 30 8.07 -12.96 -13.84
N VAL A 31 8.00 -12.58 -12.57
CA VAL A 31 6.77 -12.54 -11.77
C VAL A 31 6.48 -11.10 -11.37
N LYS A 32 5.20 -10.77 -11.22
CA LYS A 32 4.77 -9.47 -10.69
C LYS A 32 4.32 -9.66 -9.25
N ILE A 33 4.84 -8.82 -8.35
CA ILE A 33 4.48 -8.85 -6.93
C ILE A 33 4.16 -7.45 -6.44
N TRP A 34 3.29 -7.34 -5.45
CA TRP A 34 3.01 -6.08 -4.78
C TRP A 34 3.99 -5.87 -3.62
N ILE A 35 4.61 -4.71 -3.57
CA ILE A 35 5.53 -4.30 -2.49
C ILE A 35 5.08 -2.96 -1.90
N TRP A 36 5.41 -2.75 -0.63
CA TRP A 36 5.31 -1.44 0.01
C TRP A 36 6.54 -0.61 -0.32
N GLU A 37 6.33 0.46 -1.08
CA GLU A 37 7.35 1.45 -1.41
C GLU A 37 7.92 2.09 -0.13
N GLY A 38 9.24 2.26 -0.09
CA GLY A 38 9.96 2.82 1.07
C GLY A 38 10.18 1.84 2.23
N LEU A 39 9.63 0.62 2.17
CA LEU A 39 9.82 -0.41 3.19
C LEU A 39 10.52 -1.68 2.67
N ASP A 40 10.69 -1.81 1.35
CA ASP A 40 11.22 -3.02 0.67
C ASP A 40 10.55 -4.31 1.15
N LYS A 41 9.26 -4.24 1.47
CA LYS A 41 8.47 -5.35 2.03
C LYS A 41 7.40 -5.78 1.07
N ILE A 42 7.31 -7.08 0.83
CA ILE A 42 6.19 -7.70 0.11
C ILE A 42 4.89 -7.43 0.87
N VAL A 43 3.84 -7.08 0.13
CA VAL A 43 2.49 -6.95 0.69
C VAL A 43 2.03 -8.33 1.19
N LYS A 44 1.85 -8.46 2.50
CA LYS A 44 1.38 -9.71 3.16
C LYS A 44 -0.08 -9.67 3.58
N TYR A 45 -0.62 -8.46 3.72
CA TYR A 45 -2.03 -8.20 3.99
C TYR A 45 -2.50 -7.27 2.89
N ASP A 46 -3.62 -7.62 2.29
CA ASP A 46 -4.31 -6.86 1.27
C ASP A 46 -5.81 -6.90 1.54
N ASP A 47 -6.49 -5.87 1.06
CA ASP A 47 -7.94 -5.74 1.13
C ASP A 47 -8.48 -5.36 -0.24
N TRP A 48 -8.06 -6.11 -1.27
CA TRP A 48 -8.46 -5.84 -2.65
C TRP A 48 -9.97 -5.90 -2.82
N ALA A 49 -10.52 -4.95 -3.57
CA ALA A 49 -11.89 -4.99 -4.00
C ALA A 49 -12.15 -6.23 -4.88
N PHE A 50 -13.41 -6.60 -5.05
CA PHE A 50 -13.78 -7.69 -5.96
C PHE A 50 -13.19 -7.44 -7.38
N ASN A 51 -12.51 -8.45 -7.93
CA ASN A 51 -11.75 -8.42 -9.20
C ASN A 51 -10.50 -7.53 -9.23
N GLU A 52 -10.01 -7.07 -8.08
CA GLU A 52 -8.71 -6.41 -7.96
C GLU A 52 -7.66 -7.38 -7.39
N PRO A 53 -6.36 -7.15 -7.65
CA PRO A 53 -5.80 -6.09 -8.50
C PRO A 53 -6.03 -6.35 -10.00
N SER A 54 -6.49 -5.33 -10.70
CA SER A 54 -6.71 -5.37 -12.15
C SER A 54 -5.40 -5.10 -12.92
N ASN A 55 -5.41 -5.37 -14.23
CA ASN A 55 -4.26 -5.09 -15.12
C ASN A 55 -4.18 -3.61 -15.56
N LYS A 56 -4.97 -2.70 -14.97
CA LYS A 56 -5.07 -1.30 -15.40
C LYS A 56 -3.86 -0.46 -15.01
N GLY A 57 -3.05 -0.90 -14.05
CA GLY A 57 -1.89 -0.15 -13.61
C GLY A 57 -1.02 -0.92 -12.63
N GLY A 58 -0.16 -0.16 -11.96
CA GLY A 58 0.81 -0.69 -10.99
C GLY A 58 0.78 0.01 -9.65
N CYS A 59 -0.11 0.98 -9.43
CA CYS A 59 -0.22 1.70 -8.16
C CYS A 59 -1.54 1.35 -7.49
N ALA A 60 -1.51 1.13 -6.17
CA ALA A 60 -2.70 0.79 -5.40
C ALA A 60 -3.33 2.02 -4.76
N ALA A 61 -4.64 2.16 -4.88
CA ALA A 61 -5.44 3.18 -4.21
C ALA A 61 -6.50 2.53 -3.32
N VAL A 62 -6.96 3.27 -2.32
CA VAL A 62 -8.09 2.90 -1.45
C VAL A 62 -9.35 3.59 -1.93
N LYS A 63 -10.44 2.82 -2.08
CA LYS A 63 -11.77 3.35 -2.29
C LYS A 63 -12.30 3.94 -1.00
N VAL A 64 -12.70 5.21 -1.03
CA VAL A 64 -13.28 5.85 0.16
C VAL A 64 -14.63 5.24 0.54
N SER A 65 -15.35 4.65 -0.43
CA SER A 65 -16.69 4.10 -0.20
C SER A 65 -16.72 2.92 0.77
N ASP A 66 -15.69 2.07 0.77
CA ASP A 66 -15.68 0.82 1.52
C ASP A 66 -14.32 0.45 2.13
N GLY A 67 -13.26 1.23 1.86
CA GLY A 67 -11.90 0.97 2.35
C GLY A 67 -11.11 -0.06 1.55
N THR A 68 -11.72 -0.67 0.52
CA THR A 68 -11.07 -1.70 -0.31
C THR A 68 -10.08 -1.10 -1.30
N TRP A 69 -9.14 -1.92 -1.76
CA TRP A 69 -8.03 -1.47 -2.59
C TRP A 69 -8.29 -1.78 -4.07
N PHE A 70 -7.73 -0.97 -4.96
CA PHE A 70 -7.77 -1.21 -6.39
C PHE A 70 -6.48 -0.75 -7.07
N ALA A 71 -6.13 -1.40 -8.17
CA ALA A 71 -5.00 -1.01 -9.00
C ALA A 71 -5.46 0.02 -10.05
N ASP A 72 -4.72 1.12 -10.17
CA ASP A 72 -5.00 2.18 -11.13
C ASP A 72 -3.69 2.68 -11.78
N ASP A 73 -3.82 3.45 -12.86
CA ASP A 73 -2.68 4.05 -13.53
C ASP A 73 -2.00 5.07 -12.60
N CYS A 74 -0.71 4.84 -12.34
CA CYS A 74 0.16 5.68 -11.52
C CYS A 74 0.23 7.14 -12.00
N SER A 75 -0.12 7.40 -13.28
CA SER A 75 -0.18 8.76 -13.83
C SER A 75 -1.40 9.57 -13.33
N THR A 76 -2.41 8.91 -12.75
CA THR A 76 -3.62 9.59 -12.29
C THR A 76 -3.36 10.42 -11.03
N THR A 77 -3.88 11.65 -11.02
CA THR A 77 -3.75 12.55 -9.88
C THR A 77 -4.77 12.18 -8.80
N LYS A 78 -4.29 11.77 -7.62
CA LYS A 78 -5.11 11.54 -6.42
C LYS A 78 -4.35 12.05 -5.19
N ASN A 79 -5.09 12.28 -4.10
CA ASN A 79 -4.46 12.47 -2.80
C ASN A 79 -3.74 11.19 -2.36
N TYR A 80 -2.87 11.27 -1.36
CA TYR A 80 -2.10 10.11 -0.89
C TYR A 80 -1.92 10.12 0.63
N VAL A 81 -1.72 8.93 1.21
CA VAL A 81 -1.44 8.76 2.63
C VAL A 81 0.02 8.35 2.83
N CYS A 82 0.70 9.05 3.73
CA CYS A 82 2.04 8.70 4.20
C CYS A 82 1.97 7.84 5.46
N SER A 83 2.87 6.86 5.57
CA SER A 83 3.12 6.12 6.81
C SER A 83 4.55 6.34 7.26
N ILE A 84 4.74 6.68 8.54
CA ILE A 84 6.05 6.84 9.15
C ILE A 84 6.26 5.66 10.09
N PRO A 85 7.32 4.84 9.92
CA PRO A 85 7.63 3.77 10.86
C PRO A 85 7.85 4.35 12.25
N VAL A 86 7.17 3.79 13.25
CA VAL A 86 7.50 4.10 14.65
C VAL A 86 8.87 3.50 14.94
N LYS A 87 9.88 4.33 15.15
CA LYS A 87 11.17 3.89 15.69
C LYS A 87 10.93 3.46 17.14
N LEU A 88 10.87 2.16 17.37
CA LEU A 88 10.91 1.63 18.73
C LEU A 88 12.38 1.62 19.18
N ASP A 89 12.81 2.68 19.85
CA ASP A 89 14.08 2.70 20.56
C ASP A 89 13.97 1.82 21.82
N VAL A 90 13.93 0.50 21.61
CA VAL A 90 14.05 -0.48 22.69
C VAL A 90 15.51 -0.50 23.13
N GLN A 91 15.89 0.50 23.93
CA GLN A 91 17.11 0.42 24.71
C GLN A 91 16.86 -0.59 25.84
N CYS A 92 17.58 -1.71 25.82
CA CYS A 92 17.61 -2.61 26.96
C CYS A 92 18.26 -1.86 28.13
N VAL A 93 17.45 -1.26 29.00
CA VAL A 93 17.93 -0.72 30.28
C VAL A 93 18.30 -1.93 31.14
N GLN A 94 19.57 -2.30 31.13
CA GLN A 94 20.16 -3.23 32.09
C GLN A 94 19.92 -2.65 33.49
N LYS A 95 18.93 -3.20 34.22
CA LYS A 95 18.75 -2.88 35.65
C LYS A 95 19.94 -3.45 36.40
N ARG A 96 20.67 -2.55 37.07
CA ARG A 96 21.73 -2.89 38.04
C ARG A 96 21.15 -3.66 39.23
#